data_AF-A0A6I1JFH2-F1
#
_entry.id   AF-A0A6I1JFH2-F1
#
_cell.length_a   1.000
_cell.length_b   1.000
_cell.length_c   1.000
_cell.angle_alpha   90.00
_cell.angle_beta   90.00
_cell.angle_gamma   90.00
#
_symmetry.space_group_name_H-M   'P 1'
#
loop_
_entity.id
_entity.type
_entity.pdbx_description
1 polymer ?
#
loop_
_entity_poly.entity_id
_entity_poly.type
_entity_poly.pdbx_seq_one_letter_code
_entity_poly.pdbx_strand_id
1 'polypeptide(L)'
;MSQAGPAAGWRTSMTDLALRHPVLAALAIFLASRLLVFLGVILADLVIAPKTGPGLWNVGEFWFHRLLRWDTGWYLRIIERGYDVHPDGSVETAIVFFPLLPLLARGLATLTGLRVFDAMLLVGVTGGFVAIGLL
;
A
#
# COMPACT_ATOMS: atom_id res chain seq x y z
N MET A 1 -0.23 65.29 -8.69
CA MET A 1 0.69 64.13 -8.65
C MET A 1 0.07 63.09 -7.73
N SER A 2 -0.63 62.12 -8.32
CA SER A 2 -1.41 61.10 -7.60
C SER A 2 -0.49 59.96 -7.17
N GLN A 3 -0.34 59.73 -5.86
CA GLN A 3 0.29 58.52 -5.34
C GLN A 3 -0.68 57.34 -5.50
N ALA A 4 -0.36 56.42 -6.41
CA ALA A 4 -1.04 55.14 -6.49
C ALA A 4 -0.47 54.23 -5.39
N GLY A 5 -1.28 53.92 -4.37
CA GLY A 5 -0.94 52.98 -3.29
C GLY A 5 -0.71 51.55 -3.80
N PRO A 6 -0.04 50.70 -3.01
CA PRO A 6 0.34 49.35 -3.43
C PRO A 6 -0.92 48.51 -3.72
N ALA A 7 -1.03 48.00 -4.95
CA ALA A 7 -2.12 47.12 -5.35
C ALA A 7 -2.07 45.84 -4.50
N ALA A 8 -3.14 45.65 -3.72
CA ALA A 8 -3.34 44.56 -2.78
C ALA A 8 -3.19 43.18 -3.44
N GLY A 9 -2.50 42.28 -2.74
CA GLY A 9 -2.19 40.92 -3.18
C GLY A 9 -3.44 40.04 -3.35
N TRP A 10 -3.65 39.55 -4.56
CA TRP A 10 -4.72 38.60 -4.90
C TRP A 10 -4.19 37.26 -5.46
N ARG A 11 -2.87 37.08 -5.54
CA ARG A 11 -2.26 35.79 -5.82
C ARG A 11 -2.13 34.99 -4.53
N THR A 12 -3.23 34.47 -4.01
CA THR A 12 -3.16 33.28 -3.15
C THR A 12 -2.58 32.16 -4.00
N SER A 13 -1.29 31.89 -3.83
CA SER A 13 -0.67 30.72 -4.42
C SER A 13 -1.32 29.47 -3.81
N MET A 14 -1.46 28.38 -4.57
CA MET A 14 -1.97 27.11 -4.03
C MET A 14 -1.18 26.67 -2.78
N THR A 15 0.09 27.09 -2.70
CA THR A 15 0.96 26.93 -1.54
C THR A 15 0.47 27.69 -0.31
N ASP A 16 -0.02 28.93 -0.46
CA ASP A 16 -0.49 29.75 0.66
C ASP A 16 -1.77 29.17 1.28
N LEU A 17 -2.66 28.63 0.45
CA LEU A 17 -3.87 27.96 0.93
C LEU A 17 -3.53 26.64 1.62
N ALA A 18 -2.58 25.87 1.06
CA ALA A 18 -2.11 24.62 1.66
C ALA A 18 -1.42 24.84 3.02
N LEU A 19 -0.62 25.90 3.16
CA LEU A 19 0.04 26.26 4.43
C LEU A 19 -0.93 26.77 5.48
N ARG A 20 -2.05 27.39 5.08
CA ARG A 20 -3.12 27.83 6.00
C ARG A 20 -3.96 26.67 6.54
N HIS A 21 -4.13 25.62 5.74
CA HIS A 21 -4.89 24.42 6.13
C HIS A 21 -4.11 23.13 5.84
N PRO A 22 -3.02 22.87 6.57
CA PRO A 22 -2.09 21.79 6.27
C PRO A 22 -2.75 20.40 6.35
N VAL A 23 -3.69 20.21 7.28
CA VAL A 23 -4.43 18.93 7.43
C VAL A 23 -5.34 18.68 6.23
N LEU A 24 -6.09 19.69 5.77
CA LEU A 24 -6.95 19.55 4.60
C LEU A 24 -6.14 19.30 3.33
N ALA A 25 -4.99 19.98 3.20
CA ALA A 25 -4.07 19.75 2.09
C ALA A 25 -3.50 18.32 2.12
N ALA A 26 -3.07 17.82 3.28
CA ALA A 26 -2.57 16.45 3.45
C ALA A 26 -3.65 15.41 3.13
N LEU A 27 -4.89 15.61 3.60
CA LEU A 27 -6.02 14.75 3.29
C LEU A 27 -6.35 14.76 1.80
N ALA A 28 -6.35 15.94 1.16
CA ALA A 28 -6.59 16.06 -0.28
C ALA A 28 -5.52 15.32 -1.09
N ILE A 29 -4.24 15.49 -0.74
CA ILE A 29 -3.12 14.78 -1.38
C ILE A 29 -3.26 13.26 -1.19
N PHE A 30 -3.57 12.83 0.05
CA PHE A 30 -3.81 11.42 0.34
C PHE A 30 -4.94 10.87 -0.52
N LEU A 31 -6.12 11.49 -0.54
CA LEU A 31 -7.26 11.03 -1.31
C LEU A 31 -6.98 11.01 -2.82
N ALA A 32 -6.34 12.06 -3.35
CA ALA A 32 -5.94 12.12 -4.76
C ALA A 32 -4.97 10.99 -5.12
N SER A 33 -3.99 10.70 -4.26
CA SER A 33 -3.06 9.58 -4.48
C SER A 33 -3.77 8.22 -4.45
N ARG A 34 -4.76 8.03 -3.59
CA ARG A 34 -5.52 6.76 -3.50
C ARG A 34 -6.43 6.58 -4.70
N LEU A 35 -7.06 7.66 -5.17
CA LEU A 35 -7.83 7.65 -6.41
C LEU A 35 -6.94 7.28 -7.61
N LEU A 36 -5.74 7.86 -7.70
CA LEU A 36 -4.79 7.54 -8.77
C LEU A 36 -4.38 6.06 -8.76
N VAL A 37 -4.05 5.50 -7.59
CA VAL A 37 -3.73 4.08 -7.45
C VAL A 37 -4.92 3.20 -7.85
N PHE A 38 -6.13 3.55 -7.39
CA PHE A 38 -7.35 2.81 -7.72
C PHE A 38 -7.63 2.79 -9.22
N LEU A 39 -7.54 3.95 -9.89
CA LEU A 39 -7.68 4.05 -11.34
C LEU A 39 -6.59 3.28 -12.07
N GLY A 40 -5.34 3.33 -11.58
CA GLY A 40 -4.22 2.55 -12.12
C GLY A 40 -4.48 1.04 -12.05
N VAL A 41 -5.01 0.54 -10.94
CA VAL A 41 -5.40 -0.87 -10.78
C VAL A 41 -6.50 -1.26 -11.76
N ILE A 42 -7.54 -0.43 -11.91
CA ILE A 42 -8.62 -0.69 -12.87
C ILE A 42 -8.07 -0.73 -14.30
N LEU A 43 -7.28 0.26 -14.70
CA LEU A 43 -6.70 0.32 -16.03
C LEU A 43 -5.77 -0.88 -16.29
N ALA A 44 -4.98 -1.28 -15.30
CA ALA A 44 -4.13 -2.46 -15.39
C ALA A 44 -4.96 -3.72 -15.63
N ASP A 45 -6.07 -3.92 -14.91
CA ASP A 45 -6.94 -5.09 -15.09
C ASP A 45 -7.69 -5.08 -16.44
N LEU A 46 -8.00 -3.89 -16.99
CA LEU A 46 -8.67 -3.76 -18.29
C LEU A 46 -7.71 -4.01 -19.47
N VAL A 47 -6.45 -3.62 -19.34
CA VAL A 47 -5.47 -3.66 -20.46
C VAL A 47 -4.57 -4.89 -20.38
N ILE A 48 -4.26 -5.36 -19.18
CA ILE A 48 -3.29 -6.43 -18.94
C ILE A 48 -4.02 -7.66 -18.42
N ALA A 49 -4.18 -8.66 -19.29
CA ALA A 49 -4.70 -9.96 -18.88
C ALA A 49 -3.82 -10.56 -17.77
N PRO A 50 -4.40 -10.96 -16.61
CA PRO A 50 -3.64 -11.61 -15.55
C PRO A 50 -2.99 -12.89 -16.07
N LYS A 51 -1.67 -13.02 -15.95
CA LYS A 51 -0.99 -14.30 -16.19
C LYS A 51 -1.45 -15.27 -15.10
N THR A 52 -2.17 -16.31 -15.51
CA THR A 52 -2.62 -17.39 -14.63
C THR A 52 -2.00 -18.71 -15.09
N GLY A 53 -1.57 -19.54 -14.13
CA GLY A 53 -0.92 -20.80 -14.43
C GLY A 53 -0.28 -21.44 -13.20
N PRO A 54 0.11 -22.72 -13.28
CA PRO A 54 0.75 -23.43 -12.17
C PRO A 54 2.03 -22.71 -11.71
N GLY A 55 2.15 -22.44 -10.40
CA GLY A 55 3.30 -21.75 -9.82
C GLY A 55 3.30 -20.22 -9.96
N LEU A 56 2.33 -19.62 -10.65
CA LEU A 56 2.21 -18.17 -10.71
C LEU A 56 1.42 -17.63 -9.51
N TRP A 57 1.97 -16.62 -8.85
CA TRP A 57 1.34 -15.91 -7.73
C TRP A 57 0.11 -15.13 -8.22
N ASN A 58 -1.09 -15.53 -7.78
CA ASN A 58 -2.33 -14.81 -8.01
C ASN A 58 -3.21 -14.79 -6.74
N VAL A 59 -3.66 -13.60 -6.34
CA VAL A 59 -4.14 -13.34 -4.96
C VAL A 59 -5.66 -13.31 -4.84
N GLY A 60 -6.38 -13.76 -5.88
CA GLY A 60 -7.82 -13.97 -5.84
C GLY A 60 -8.62 -12.99 -6.72
N GLU A 61 -9.93 -13.00 -6.51
CA GLU A 61 -10.93 -12.47 -7.46
C GLU A 61 -11.27 -10.98 -7.28
N PHE A 62 -11.21 -10.46 -6.05
CA PHE A 62 -11.53 -9.06 -5.76
C PHE A 62 -10.46 -8.07 -6.21
N TRP A 63 -10.87 -6.84 -6.54
CA TRP A 63 -9.99 -5.77 -7.01
C TRP A 63 -8.85 -5.43 -6.02
N PHE A 64 -9.12 -5.45 -4.71
CA PHE A 64 -8.13 -5.10 -3.70
C PHE A 64 -7.05 -6.17 -3.55
N HIS A 65 -7.26 -7.39 -4.02
CA HIS A 65 -6.21 -8.40 -4.08
C HIS A 65 -5.07 -8.00 -5.03
N ARG A 66 -5.31 -7.06 -5.95
CA ARG A 66 -4.24 -6.49 -6.77
C ARG A 66 -3.21 -5.72 -5.95
N LEU A 67 -3.61 -5.21 -4.78
CA LEU A 67 -2.70 -4.57 -3.83
C LEU A 67 -1.75 -5.57 -3.15
N LEU A 68 -2.09 -6.86 -3.20
CA LEU A 68 -1.30 -7.94 -2.63
C LEU A 68 -0.36 -8.60 -3.65
N ARG A 69 -0.07 -7.94 -4.76
CA ARG A 69 0.90 -8.46 -5.73
C ARG A 69 2.35 -8.30 -5.22
N TRP A 70 3.28 -8.94 -5.92
CA TRP A 70 4.71 -8.93 -5.61
C TRP A 70 5.04 -9.52 -4.22
N ASP A 71 5.47 -8.70 -3.28
CA ASP A 71 6.11 -9.15 -2.05
C ASP A 71 5.20 -9.93 -1.12
N THR A 72 3.88 -9.81 -1.27
CA THR A 72 2.94 -10.64 -0.51
C THR A 72 3.15 -12.13 -0.79
N GLY A 73 3.60 -12.50 -1.99
CA GLY A 73 3.93 -13.90 -2.30
C GLY A 73 5.09 -14.44 -1.45
N TRP A 74 6.06 -13.59 -1.13
CA TRP A 74 7.16 -13.94 -0.22
C TRP A 74 6.66 -14.10 1.22
N TYR A 75 5.84 -13.17 1.69
CA TYR A 75 5.25 -13.27 3.03
C TYR A 75 4.35 -14.48 3.19
N LEU A 76 3.56 -14.82 2.16
CA LEU A 76 2.79 -16.06 2.17
C LEU A 76 3.70 -17.28 2.26
N ARG A 77 4.75 -17.34 1.44
CA ARG A 77 5.70 -18.46 1.46
C ARG A 77 6.25 -18.67 2.88
N ILE A 78 6.59 -17.58 3.57
CA ILE A 78 7.04 -17.63 4.98
C ILE A 78 5.93 -18.19 5.90
N ILE A 79 4.67 -17.79 5.71
CA ILE A 79 3.55 -18.28 6.52
C ILE A 79 3.30 -19.77 6.30
N GLU A 80 3.37 -20.24 5.04
CA GLU A 80 3.05 -21.61 4.66
C GLU A 80 4.20 -22.58 4.93
N ARG A 81 5.44 -22.16 4.66
CA ARG A 81 6.62 -23.05 4.62
C ARG A 81 7.72 -22.65 5.61
N GLY A 82 7.60 -21.49 6.25
CA GLY A 82 8.67 -20.91 7.04
C GLY A 82 9.76 -20.29 6.16
N TYR A 83 10.87 -19.92 6.81
CA TYR A 83 12.06 -19.45 6.10
C TYR A 83 12.84 -20.64 5.53
N ASP A 84 13.14 -20.58 4.23
CA ASP A 84 13.93 -21.54 3.49
C ASP A 84 15.25 -20.91 3.03
N VAL A 85 16.36 -21.64 3.13
CA VAL A 85 17.67 -21.19 2.62
C VAL A 85 18.28 -22.30 1.79
N HIS A 86 18.66 -21.96 0.56
CA HIS A 86 19.32 -22.88 -0.37
C HIS A 86 20.81 -22.48 -0.47
N PRO A 87 21.75 -23.33 0.01
CA PRO A 87 23.16 -22.97 0.13
C PRO A 87 23.87 -22.65 -1.19
N ASP A 88 23.33 -23.14 -2.30
CA ASP A 88 23.86 -22.96 -3.65
C ASP A 88 23.38 -21.67 -4.32
N GLY A 89 22.44 -20.94 -3.71
CA GLY A 89 21.85 -19.73 -4.28
C GLY A 89 21.09 -19.96 -5.60
N SER A 90 20.81 -21.22 -5.97
CA SER A 90 20.13 -21.55 -7.23
C SER A 90 18.64 -21.22 -7.19
N VAL A 91 18.10 -21.03 -5.98
CA VAL A 91 16.70 -20.72 -5.73
C VAL A 91 16.58 -19.45 -4.89
N GLU A 92 15.68 -18.61 -5.33
CA GLU A 92 15.26 -17.36 -4.74
C GLU A 92 14.63 -17.60 -3.34
N THR A 93 15.19 -16.99 -2.28
CA THR A 93 14.85 -17.23 -0.86
C THR A 93 14.17 -16.04 -0.18
N ALA A 94 13.31 -16.32 0.80
CA ALA A 94 12.62 -15.30 1.58
C ALA A 94 13.44 -14.75 2.77
N ILE A 95 14.71 -15.14 2.95
CA ILE A 95 15.51 -14.78 4.14
C ILE A 95 15.66 -13.27 4.40
N VAL A 96 15.55 -12.44 3.35
CA VAL A 96 15.67 -10.98 3.45
C VAL A 96 14.41 -10.28 3.96
N PHE A 97 13.27 -10.98 4.05
CA PHE A 97 12.00 -10.39 4.45
C PHE A 97 11.81 -10.41 5.97
N PHE A 98 11.25 -9.33 6.50
CA PHE A 98 11.06 -9.15 7.95
C PHE A 98 9.91 -10.03 8.51
N PRO A 99 10.08 -10.69 9.67
CA PRO A 99 9.13 -11.73 10.13
C PRO A 99 7.86 -11.18 10.79
N LEU A 100 7.82 -9.90 11.18
CA LEU A 100 6.70 -9.37 11.97
C LEU A 100 5.36 -9.43 11.21
N LEU A 101 5.34 -8.99 9.95
CA LEU A 101 4.13 -9.01 9.13
C LEU A 101 3.54 -10.43 8.99
N PRO A 102 4.29 -11.47 8.56
CA PRO A 102 3.73 -12.80 8.42
C PRO A 102 3.29 -13.42 9.75
N LEU A 103 4.00 -13.13 10.85
CA LEU A 103 3.61 -13.58 12.19
C LEU A 103 2.28 -12.96 12.65
N LEU A 104 2.14 -11.64 12.51
CA LEU A 104 0.90 -10.93 12.86
C LEU A 104 -0.27 -11.40 12.00
N ALA A 105 -0.05 -11.55 10.69
CA ALA A 105 -1.09 -12.02 9.78
C ALA A 105 -1.52 -13.45 10.09
N ARG A 106 -0.58 -14.36 10.36
CA ARG A 106 -0.90 -15.74 10.77
C ARG A 106 -1.66 -15.77 12.09
N GLY A 107 -1.24 -14.98 13.08
CA GLY A 107 -1.95 -14.86 14.36
C GLY A 107 -3.37 -14.35 14.18
N LEU A 108 -3.54 -13.27 13.41
CA LEU A 108 -4.86 -12.69 13.13
C LEU A 108 -5.76 -13.67 12.38
N ALA A 109 -5.26 -14.33 11.33
CA ALA A 109 -5.99 -15.34 10.58
C ALA A 109 -6.42 -16.51 11.49
N THR A 110 -5.53 -16.98 12.38
CA THR A 110 -5.84 -18.06 13.33
C THR A 110 -6.94 -17.65 14.32
N LEU A 111 -6.93 -16.40 14.79
CA LEU A 111 -7.89 -15.91 15.77
C LEU A 111 -9.26 -15.56 15.17
N THR A 112 -9.30 -15.16 13.90
CA THR A 112 -10.52 -14.62 13.25
C THR A 112 -11.13 -15.56 12.21
N GLY A 113 -10.39 -16.56 11.74
CA GLY A 113 -10.77 -17.39 10.60
C GLY A 113 -10.66 -16.68 9.24
N LEU A 114 -10.07 -15.48 9.20
CA LEU A 114 -9.80 -14.78 7.94
C LEU A 114 -8.82 -15.56 7.06
N ARG A 115 -8.96 -15.40 5.74
CA ARG A 115 -7.92 -15.87 4.81
C ARG A 115 -6.64 -15.11 5.10
N VAL A 116 -5.51 -15.80 5.01
CA VAL A 116 -4.18 -15.26 5.36
C VAL A 116 -3.87 -13.97 4.57
N PHE A 117 -4.27 -13.88 3.31
CA PHE A 117 -4.11 -12.68 2.47
C PHE A 117 -4.88 -11.47 2.97
N ASP A 118 -6.12 -11.69 3.41
CA ASP A 118 -6.97 -10.63 3.96
C ASP A 118 -6.41 -10.15 5.30
N ALA A 119 -5.92 -11.09 6.12
CA ALA A 119 -5.25 -10.76 7.38
C ALA A 119 -3.97 -9.94 7.15
N MET A 120 -3.14 -10.28 6.15
CA MET A 120 -1.96 -9.48 5.78
C MET A 120 -2.34 -8.07 5.34
N LEU A 121 -3.37 -7.93 4.50
CA LEU A 121 -3.86 -6.61 4.05
C LEU A 121 -4.30 -5.76 5.24
N LEU A 122 -5.08 -6.36 6.15
CA LEU A 122 -5.59 -5.67 7.33
C LEU A 122 -4.47 -5.25 8.29
N VAL A 123 -3.48 -6.13 8.55
CA VAL A 123 -2.30 -5.79 9.36
C VAL A 123 -1.49 -4.65 8.72
N GLY A 124 -1.28 -4.68 7.40
CA GLY A 124 -0.53 -3.62 6.71
C GLY A 124 -1.24 -2.26 6.79
N VAL A 125 -2.54 -2.23 6.52
CA VAL A 125 -3.35 -1.01 6.57
C VAL A 125 -3.41 -0.44 8.00
N THR A 126 -3.71 -1.29 8.98
CA THR A 126 -3.76 -0.88 10.40
C THR A 126 -2.42 -0.40 10.90
N GLY A 127 -1.31 -1.06 10.54
CA GLY A 127 0.04 -0.62 10.86
C GLY A 127 0.34 0.80 10.37
N GLY A 128 -0.09 1.15 9.15
CA GLY A 128 0.03 2.51 8.63
C GLY A 128 -0.73 3.55 9.46
N PHE A 129 -1.96 3.23 9.89
CA PHE A 129 -2.74 4.12 10.75
C PHE A 129 -2.15 4.26 12.16
N VAL A 130 -1.65 3.17 12.74
CA VAL A 130 -0.95 3.20 14.03
C VAL A 130 0.29 4.07 13.94
N ALA A 131 1.07 3.96 12.86
CA ALA A 131 2.24 4.81 12.66
C ALA A 131 1.89 6.30 12.62
N ILE A 132 0.76 6.67 11.99
CA ILE A 132 0.26 8.06 12.00
C ILE A 132 -0.09 8.51 13.42
N GLY A 133 -0.74 7.65 14.22
CA GLY A 133 -1.11 7.99 15.60
C GLY A 133 0.06 8.10 16.57
N LEU A 134 1.26 7.63 16.18
CA LEU A 134 2.48 7.71 16.99
C LEU A 134 3.35 8.94 16.66
N LEU A 135 3.02 9.70 15.61
CA LEU A 135 3.68 10.95 15.20
C LEU A 135 3.04 12.16 15.90
#